data_AF-A0ABD1XKL8-F1
#
_entry.id   AF-A0ABD1XKL8-F1
#
_cell.length_a   1.000
_cell.length_b   1.000
_cell.length_c   1.000
_cell.angle_alpha   90.00
_cell.angle_beta   90.00
_cell.angle_gamma   90.00
#
_symmetry.space_group_name_H-M   'P 1'
#
loop_
_entity.id
_entity.type
_entity.pdbx_description
1 polymer ?
#
loop_
_entity_poly.entity_id
_entity_poly.type
_entity_poly.pdbx_seq_one_letter_code
_entity_poly.pdbx_strand_id
1 'polypeptide(L)'
;MGDENNSLRKPLLQDGTDENLQGGGDYVVDFSVGLGRQNDSLENGDVSVESQESLESRLNHAITILGEPPVLGKQAAIDPFRNRTPRIRGFYEWTKTIVMLPVLILRVLMVMVVLFVGLIATKTALAGYTQTEDPMPKWRRRLFCVTRLCGRAILFCFGFHWIRRIGRPAPREVAPIVVSNHVSFTDPIYHFWELLPVFVSSTSHDDIFMVGPIIRAMEVIVVDRLSPDSRRLAASEIKRKAINNDYPRVLLFPEGTTTNGRALISFKLGAFRPGVAVQPVVVRYPFVHFDISWGDISVSNLLFRMLTQVTNHMEVEYLPVVYPTKKDLDDPVAFAQKVRFIMAGALNVPETEHTYGDLMLAVKSSELKLYPATASMVEMGRMEKLFHLTTPEVKDYLEKFHRMDTNRSGFVTMDEFLEALDIPRSPFSEKLFLMFDKSEQGRINFREFVAVLGFLSSHSEFANLIKSAFEACDSHNDGTLSQQELEKSLRRVFPEIPKSQVQQIICSRDMRCLSQIEYVEYMILLPKQLCRVFCQYQKVVCVEVMPTPFMPLLNTAYYDDPGIHVGLRNPTQNCNHQGVQPRETRCSNVPFLPQ
;
A
#
# COMPACT_ATOMS: atom_id res chain seq x y z
N MET A 1 10.64 -24.57 -60.05
CA MET A 1 11.91 -24.20 -60.69
C MET A 1 12.52 -23.03 -59.92
N GLY A 2 13.43 -23.20 -58.98
CA GLY A 2 13.73 -24.34 -58.08
C GLY A 2 13.88 -23.74 -56.67
N ASP A 3 13.63 -24.45 -55.57
CA ASP A 3 14.43 -25.57 -55.04
C ASP A 3 15.87 -25.10 -54.74
N GLU A 4 16.43 -25.19 -53.53
CA GLU A 4 16.05 -25.91 -52.31
C GLU A 4 16.70 -25.26 -51.07
N ASN A 5 16.01 -25.24 -49.92
CA ASN A 5 16.53 -25.90 -48.71
C ASN A 5 15.49 -26.04 -47.60
N ASN A 6 15.13 -27.29 -47.36
CA ASN A 6 14.43 -27.84 -46.19
C ASN A 6 15.42 -27.85 -44.97
N SER A 7 15.08 -28.11 -43.70
CA SER A 7 13.86 -28.68 -43.11
C SER A 7 13.77 -28.45 -41.58
N LEU A 8 12.53 -28.28 -41.09
CA LEU A 8 11.92 -28.95 -39.90
C LEU A 8 12.69 -29.01 -38.56
N ARG A 9 12.06 -28.71 -37.40
CA ARG A 9 10.93 -29.49 -36.85
C ARG A 9 9.94 -28.67 -36.00
N LYS A 10 8.71 -29.17 -35.95
CA LYS A 10 7.58 -28.76 -35.09
C LYS A 10 7.25 -29.90 -34.08
N PRO A 11 6.29 -29.74 -33.13
CA PRO A 11 6.29 -30.49 -31.87
C PRO A 11 5.81 -31.93 -31.98
N LEU A 12 6.14 -32.73 -30.95
CA LEU A 12 5.63 -34.08 -30.75
C LEU A 12 4.47 -34.08 -29.76
N LEU A 13 3.40 -34.78 -30.15
CA LEU A 13 2.30 -35.28 -29.32
C LEU A 13 2.22 -36.79 -29.58
N GLN A 14 1.93 -37.56 -28.53
CA GLN A 14 1.50 -38.96 -28.48
C GLN A 14 0.81 -39.08 -27.11
N ASP A 15 -0.49 -39.40 -26.96
CA ASP A 15 -1.24 -40.60 -27.39
C ASP A 15 -0.49 -41.91 -27.08
N GLY A 16 -1.00 -42.83 -26.26
CA GLY A 16 -2.23 -42.86 -25.45
C GLY A 16 -2.64 -44.32 -25.14
N THR A 17 -3.48 -44.56 -24.14
CA THR A 17 -4.42 -45.72 -24.03
C THR A 17 -5.31 -45.57 -22.79
N ASP A 18 -6.60 -45.87 -22.96
CA ASP A 18 -7.64 -45.87 -21.93
C ASP A 18 -7.55 -47.06 -20.96
N GLU A 19 -8.15 -46.93 -19.76
CA GLU A 19 -9.24 -47.84 -19.34
C GLU A 19 -10.10 -47.25 -18.21
N ASN A 20 -11.37 -47.64 -18.17
CA ASN A 20 -12.37 -47.19 -17.17
C ASN A 20 -12.22 -47.95 -15.85
N LEU A 21 -12.61 -47.35 -14.72
CA LEU A 21 -13.71 -47.86 -13.85
C LEU A 21 -13.96 -46.99 -12.60
N GLN A 22 -15.13 -47.20 -11.98
CA GLN A 22 -15.64 -46.48 -10.82
C GLN A 22 -15.08 -47.03 -9.49
N GLY A 23 -15.12 -46.23 -8.43
CA GLY A 23 -15.08 -46.73 -7.05
C GLY A 23 -14.30 -45.81 -6.09
N GLY A 24 -14.93 -45.44 -4.97
CA GLY A 24 -14.23 -44.82 -3.83
C GLY A 24 -14.01 -45.84 -2.71
N GLY A 25 -13.31 -45.43 -1.65
CA GLY A 25 -13.18 -46.20 -0.41
C GLY A 25 -11.84 -45.97 0.29
N ASP A 26 -11.89 -45.57 1.56
CA ASP A 26 -10.73 -45.45 2.45
C ASP A 26 -10.08 -46.81 2.74
N TYR A 27 -8.77 -46.83 3.00
CA TYR A 27 -8.14 -47.92 3.74
C TYR A 27 -7.07 -47.43 4.73
N VAL A 28 -7.29 -47.81 5.99
CA VAL A 28 -6.35 -47.71 7.11
C VAL A 28 -5.53 -49.01 7.17
N VAL A 29 -4.28 -48.94 7.63
CA VAL A 29 -3.53 -50.13 8.09
C VAL A 29 -2.92 -49.85 9.45
N ASP A 30 -3.16 -50.79 10.37
CA ASP A 30 -2.73 -50.81 11.78
C ASP A 30 -1.56 -51.81 11.94
N PHE A 31 -0.69 -51.60 12.94
CA PHE A 31 0.28 -52.60 13.39
C PHE A 31 0.59 -52.46 14.88
N SER A 32 0.08 -53.41 15.66
CA SER A 32 0.41 -53.62 17.08
C SER A 32 1.74 -54.36 17.27
N VAL A 33 2.30 -54.30 18.49
CA VAL A 33 2.78 -55.44 19.35
C VAL A 33 3.91 -55.00 20.30
N GLY A 34 3.86 -55.44 21.57
CA GLY A 34 5.08 -55.70 22.36
C GLY A 34 5.15 -55.09 23.77
N LEU A 35 4.47 -55.68 24.76
CA LEU A 35 4.70 -55.39 26.19
C LEU A 35 5.83 -56.27 26.75
N GLY A 36 6.89 -55.63 27.26
CA GLY A 36 7.93 -56.24 28.10
C GLY A 36 7.97 -55.57 29.47
N ARG A 37 8.19 -56.34 30.55
CA ARG A 37 7.97 -55.91 31.94
C ARG A 37 9.22 -56.16 32.79
N GLN A 38 9.79 -55.13 33.39
CA GLN A 38 10.67 -55.25 34.55
C GLN A 38 10.68 -53.94 35.36
N ASN A 39 10.73 -54.07 36.68
CA ASN A 39 10.96 -52.96 37.61
C ASN A 39 12.48 -52.76 37.75
N ASP A 40 12.92 -51.53 38.05
CA ASP A 40 13.56 -51.22 39.34
C ASP A 40 13.85 -49.72 39.49
N SER A 41 14.44 -49.35 40.63
CA SER A 41 14.37 -48.03 41.28
C SER A 41 15.56 -47.10 41.04
N LEU A 42 15.31 -45.78 41.22
CA LEU A 42 16.25 -44.73 41.69
C LEU A 42 17.57 -44.51 40.92
N GLU A 43 17.76 -43.33 40.31
CA GLU A 43 18.69 -42.27 40.77
C GLU A 43 18.75 -41.08 39.79
N ASN A 44 19.42 -39.98 40.20
CA ASN A 44 19.56 -38.73 39.43
C ASN A 44 20.64 -38.81 38.34
N GLY A 45 20.46 -38.12 37.21
CA GLY A 45 21.54 -37.87 36.25
C GLY A 45 21.13 -37.06 35.01
N ASP A 46 21.87 -35.98 34.74
CA ASP A 46 22.11 -35.33 33.45
C ASP A 46 20.95 -35.02 32.48
N VAL A 47 20.39 -33.81 32.63
CA VAL A 47 19.60 -33.12 31.59
C VAL A 47 20.36 -31.86 31.13
N SER A 48 21.29 -32.02 30.19
CA SER A 48 22.11 -30.88 29.70
C SER A 48 22.53 -30.93 28.22
N VAL A 49 22.35 -32.04 27.50
CA VAL A 49 22.78 -32.18 26.09
C VAL A 49 21.60 -32.43 25.14
N GLU A 50 20.62 -33.24 25.56
CA GLU A 50 19.47 -33.68 24.74
C GLU A 50 18.47 -32.55 24.40
N SER A 51 18.59 -31.39 25.05
CA SER A 51 17.68 -30.24 24.88
C SER A 51 17.97 -29.38 23.65
N GLN A 52 19.21 -29.34 23.15
CA GLN A 52 19.59 -28.46 22.03
C GLN A 52 19.23 -29.06 20.66
N GLU A 53 19.54 -30.34 20.39
CA GLU A 53 19.18 -31.02 19.13
C GLU A 53 17.67 -31.07 18.90
N SER A 54 16.89 -31.29 19.98
CA SER A 54 15.42 -31.31 19.94
C SER A 54 14.82 -29.95 19.56
N LEU A 55 15.41 -28.85 20.04
CA LEU A 55 14.95 -27.49 19.75
C LEU A 55 15.19 -27.11 18.29
N GLU A 56 16.36 -27.42 17.75
CA GLU A 56 16.74 -27.09 16.37
C GLU A 56 15.86 -27.82 15.34
N SER A 57 15.57 -29.10 15.58
CA SER A 57 14.65 -29.92 14.79
C SER A 57 13.21 -29.36 14.79
N ARG A 58 12.70 -28.97 15.96
CA ARG A 58 11.33 -28.43 16.09
C ARG A 58 11.22 -27.01 15.51
N LEU A 59 12.29 -26.23 15.54
CA LEU A 59 12.36 -24.92 14.92
C LEU A 59 12.53 -25.00 13.39
N ASN A 60 13.21 -26.03 12.87
CA ASN A 60 13.10 -26.41 11.46
C ASN A 60 11.63 -26.69 11.12
N HIS A 61 10.94 -27.51 11.92
CA HIS A 61 9.55 -27.86 11.68
C HIS A 61 8.58 -26.66 11.73
N ALA A 62 8.73 -25.72 12.67
CA ALA A 62 7.88 -24.51 12.73
C ALA A 62 8.09 -23.59 11.50
N ILE A 63 9.33 -23.45 11.04
CA ILE A 63 9.66 -22.72 9.80
C ILE A 63 9.13 -23.48 8.58
N THR A 64 9.13 -24.82 8.59
CA THR A 64 8.47 -25.65 7.57
C THR A 64 6.94 -25.50 7.57
N ILE A 65 6.30 -25.38 8.73
CA ILE A 65 4.84 -25.21 8.88
C ILE A 65 4.37 -23.86 8.36
N LEU A 66 5.08 -22.78 8.69
CA LEU A 66 4.79 -21.45 8.14
C LEU A 66 5.16 -21.37 6.65
N GLY A 67 6.14 -22.17 6.22
CA GLY A 67 6.74 -22.07 4.91
C GLY A 67 7.72 -20.90 4.81
N GLU A 68 8.40 -20.80 3.66
CA GLU A 68 9.22 -19.63 3.37
C GLU A 68 8.34 -18.46 2.90
N PRO A 69 8.61 -17.21 3.35
CA PRO A 69 7.94 -16.05 2.80
C PRO A 69 8.20 -15.96 1.29
N PRO A 70 7.18 -15.61 0.48
CA PRO A 70 7.28 -15.67 -0.98
C PRO A 70 8.44 -14.81 -1.46
N VAL A 71 9.29 -15.40 -2.31
CA VAL A 71 10.56 -14.80 -2.74
C VAL A 71 10.31 -13.40 -3.30
N LEU A 72 10.80 -12.40 -2.56
CA LEU A 72 10.87 -11.04 -3.04
C LEU A 72 11.84 -10.99 -4.22
N GLY A 73 11.30 -11.09 -5.44
CA GLY A 73 12.09 -10.84 -6.65
C GLY A 73 12.84 -9.50 -6.54
N LYS A 74 14.01 -9.40 -7.18
CA LYS A 74 14.95 -8.28 -7.04
C LYS A 74 14.23 -6.92 -7.01
N GLN A 75 14.67 -6.04 -6.10
CA GLN A 75 14.18 -4.67 -6.02
C GLN A 75 14.40 -3.96 -7.36
N ALA A 76 13.42 -3.17 -7.78
CA ALA A 76 13.51 -2.36 -8.98
C ALA A 76 14.77 -1.46 -8.93
N ALA A 77 15.70 -1.66 -9.87
CA ALA A 77 16.96 -0.92 -9.94
C ALA A 77 16.80 0.57 -10.33
N ILE A 78 15.56 0.99 -10.66
CA ILE A 78 15.22 2.37 -11.03
C ILE A 78 14.23 2.90 -10.00
N ASP A 79 14.66 3.95 -9.31
CA ASP A 79 13.78 4.88 -8.61
C ASP A 79 12.99 5.72 -9.64
N PRO A 80 11.66 5.61 -9.69
CA PRO A 80 10.83 6.33 -10.65
C PRO A 80 10.48 7.76 -10.19
N PHE A 81 10.81 8.19 -8.97
CA PHE A 81 10.41 9.50 -8.43
C PHE A 81 11.56 10.50 -8.33
N ARG A 82 12.81 10.09 -8.53
CA ARG A 82 13.98 10.98 -8.45
C ARG A 82 14.25 11.74 -9.74
N ASN A 83 14.27 13.07 -9.66
CA ASN A 83 14.75 13.98 -10.70
C ASN A 83 16.28 13.88 -10.80
N ARG A 84 16.84 13.87 -12.03
CA ARG A 84 18.29 13.72 -12.23
C ARG A 84 19.10 15.00 -12.05
N THR A 85 18.46 16.17 -12.03
CA THR A 85 19.13 17.48 -12.02
C THR A 85 18.58 18.46 -10.96
N PRO A 86 18.20 18.07 -9.73
CA PRO A 86 17.37 18.91 -8.83
C PRO A 86 18.01 20.25 -8.42
N ARG A 87 19.31 20.45 -8.67
CA ARG A 87 20.05 21.69 -8.44
C ARG A 87 20.77 22.14 -9.71
N ILE A 88 20.91 23.45 -9.89
CA ILE A 88 21.74 24.06 -10.95
C ILE A 88 23.20 23.67 -10.70
N ARG A 89 23.82 23.00 -11.67
CA ARG A 89 25.20 22.46 -11.57
C ARG A 89 25.96 22.69 -12.87
N GLY A 90 27.25 22.99 -12.74
CA GLY A 90 28.13 23.28 -13.87
C GLY A 90 28.06 24.75 -14.34
N PHE A 91 29.13 25.20 -14.97
CA PHE A 91 29.29 26.59 -15.44
C PHE A 91 28.18 26.98 -16.44
N TYR A 92 27.90 26.12 -17.44
CA TYR A 92 26.87 26.35 -18.45
C TYR A 92 25.49 26.65 -17.85
N GLU A 93 25.01 25.84 -16.91
CA GLU A 93 23.68 26.03 -16.32
C GLU A 93 23.58 27.33 -15.52
N TRP A 94 24.64 27.69 -14.78
CA TRP A 94 24.69 28.95 -14.03
C TRP A 94 24.70 30.16 -14.97
N THR A 95 25.62 30.20 -15.94
CA THR A 95 25.73 31.30 -16.92
C THR A 95 24.44 31.45 -17.72
N LYS A 96 23.86 30.36 -18.22
CA LYS A 96 22.56 30.37 -18.91
C LYS A 96 21.45 30.91 -18.00
N THR A 97 21.36 30.44 -16.75
CA THR A 97 20.31 30.90 -15.81
C THR A 97 20.41 32.40 -15.58
N ILE A 98 21.62 32.94 -15.37
CA ILE A 98 21.88 34.37 -15.19
C ILE A 98 21.48 35.17 -16.45
N VAL A 99 21.94 34.74 -17.64
CA VAL A 99 21.59 35.37 -18.93
C VAL A 99 20.08 35.35 -19.20
N MET A 100 19.37 34.32 -18.72
CA MET A 100 17.93 34.17 -18.91
C MET A 100 17.07 34.90 -17.86
N LEU A 101 17.64 35.59 -16.86
CA LEU A 101 16.85 36.32 -15.85
C LEU A 101 15.95 37.43 -16.44
N PRO A 102 16.36 38.24 -17.44
CA PRO A 102 15.44 39.21 -18.07
C PRO A 102 14.31 38.51 -18.83
N VAL A 103 14.62 37.39 -19.50
CA VAL A 103 13.64 36.58 -20.25
C VAL A 103 12.66 35.87 -19.30
N LEU A 104 13.11 35.45 -18.12
CA LEU A 104 12.28 34.93 -17.04
C LEU A 104 11.22 35.95 -16.62
N ILE A 105 11.60 37.21 -16.37
CA ILE A 105 10.65 38.27 -15.98
C ILE A 105 9.61 38.44 -17.08
N LEU A 106 10.04 38.54 -18.35
CA LEU A 106 9.13 38.66 -19.50
C LEU A 106 8.17 37.46 -19.61
N ARG A 107 8.68 36.24 -19.46
CA ARG A 107 7.88 35.00 -19.51
C ARG A 107 6.89 34.90 -18.35
N VAL A 108 7.26 35.31 -17.13
CA VAL A 108 6.34 35.36 -15.99
C VAL A 108 5.21 36.36 -16.26
N LEU A 109 5.53 37.57 -16.74
CA LEU A 109 4.51 38.56 -17.12
C LEU A 109 3.59 38.03 -18.24
N MET A 110 4.14 37.38 -19.27
CA MET A 110 3.36 36.75 -20.33
C MET A 110 2.44 35.64 -19.78
N VAL A 111 2.92 34.76 -18.90
CA VAL A 111 2.09 33.72 -18.26
C VAL A 111 0.96 34.36 -17.45
N MET A 112 1.22 35.42 -16.68
CA MET A 112 0.18 36.12 -15.92
C MET A 112 -0.89 36.76 -16.82
N VAL A 113 -0.49 37.40 -17.92
CA VAL A 113 -1.42 37.96 -18.92
C VAL A 113 -2.24 36.84 -19.58
N VAL A 114 -1.60 35.74 -19.98
CA VAL A 114 -2.28 34.60 -20.63
C VAL A 114 -3.26 33.91 -19.68
N LEU A 115 -2.91 33.75 -18.40
CA LEU A 115 -3.82 33.25 -17.36
C LEU A 115 -5.00 34.21 -17.13
N PHE A 116 -4.77 35.52 -17.14
CA PHE A 116 -5.83 36.52 -17.00
C PHE A 116 -6.82 36.50 -18.17
N VAL A 117 -6.31 36.41 -19.41
CA VAL A 117 -7.14 36.23 -20.62
C VAL A 117 -7.93 34.91 -20.54
N GLY A 118 -7.28 33.80 -20.15
CA GLY A 118 -7.94 32.51 -19.97
C GLY A 118 -9.02 32.53 -18.88
N LEU A 119 -8.82 33.28 -17.80
CA LEU A 119 -9.80 33.47 -16.73
C LEU A 119 -11.01 34.29 -17.22
N ILE A 120 -10.80 35.37 -17.98
CA ILE A 120 -11.90 36.15 -18.58
C ILE A 120 -12.68 35.30 -19.58
N ALA A 121 -12.00 34.59 -20.48
CA ALA A 121 -12.63 33.70 -21.46
C ALA A 121 -13.45 32.59 -20.77
N THR A 122 -12.96 32.07 -19.65
CA THR A 122 -13.69 31.05 -18.89
C THR A 122 -14.88 31.65 -18.13
N LYS A 123 -14.74 32.82 -17.49
CA LYS A 123 -15.85 33.51 -16.83
C LYS A 123 -16.96 33.91 -17.80
N THR A 124 -16.62 34.29 -19.03
CA THR A 124 -17.62 34.59 -20.08
C THR A 124 -18.30 33.34 -20.61
N ALA A 125 -17.58 32.22 -20.80
CA ALA A 125 -18.18 30.93 -21.16
C ALA A 125 -19.15 30.38 -20.09
N LEU A 126 -18.82 30.59 -18.81
CA LEU A 126 -19.64 30.21 -17.65
C LEU A 126 -20.69 31.26 -17.24
N ALA A 127 -20.80 32.40 -17.93
CA ALA A 127 -21.79 33.42 -17.57
C ALA A 127 -23.21 32.85 -17.67
N GLY A 128 -23.97 32.91 -16.58
CA GLY A 128 -25.30 32.29 -16.50
C GLY A 128 -25.30 30.76 -16.74
N TYR A 129 -24.22 30.05 -16.38
CA TYR A 129 -24.22 28.58 -16.35
C TYR A 129 -24.57 28.08 -14.96
N THR A 130 -25.63 27.29 -14.85
CA THR A 130 -25.97 26.51 -13.66
C THR A 130 -25.61 25.05 -13.90
N GLN A 131 -25.11 24.34 -12.88
CA GLN A 131 -24.72 22.92 -12.97
C GLN A 131 -25.87 21.96 -13.33
N THR A 132 -27.11 22.46 -13.42
CA THR A 132 -28.27 21.75 -13.95
C THR A 132 -28.18 21.46 -15.46
N GLU A 133 -27.35 22.20 -16.22
CA GLU A 133 -27.08 21.98 -17.66
C GLU A 133 -25.92 20.98 -17.90
N ASP A 134 -25.94 19.81 -17.25
CA ASP A 134 -24.92 18.75 -17.40
C ASP A 134 -25.36 17.69 -18.44
N PRO A 135 -24.68 17.48 -19.60
CA PRO A 135 -23.40 18.07 -20.04
C PRO A 135 -23.50 19.49 -20.57
N MET A 136 -22.42 20.26 -20.39
CA MET A 136 -22.32 21.65 -20.82
C MET A 136 -22.69 21.84 -22.31
N PRO A 137 -23.52 22.84 -22.67
CA PRO A 137 -23.89 23.10 -24.06
C PRO A 137 -22.71 23.23 -25.03
N LYS A 138 -22.84 22.64 -26.22
CA LYS A 138 -21.77 22.56 -27.24
C LYS A 138 -21.25 23.94 -27.67
N TRP A 139 -22.06 25.00 -27.59
CA TRP A 139 -21.63 26.37 -27.90
C TRP A 139 -20.74 26.96 -26.80
N ARG A 140 -21.07 26.76 -25.51
CA ARG A 140 -20.21 27.18 -24.39
C ARG A 140 -18.85 26.49 -24.47
N ARG A 141 -18.84 25.18 -24.76
CA ARG A 141 -17.60 24.41 -24.99
C ARG A 141 -16.75 24.92 -26.15
N ARG A 142 -17.35 25.50 -27.21
CA ARG A 142 -16.59 26.15 -28.30
C ARG A 142 -15.89 27.44 -27.84
N LEU A 143 -16.40 28.17 -26.84
CA LEU A 143 -15.74 29.37 -26.29
C LEU A 143 -14.40 29.05 -25.59
N PHE A 144 -14.23 27.83 -25.07
CA PHE A 144 -12.95 27.36 -24.56
C PHE A 144 -11.86 27.24 -25.64
N CYS A 145 -12.14 27.51 -26.91
CA CYS A 145 -11.10 27.68 -27.93
C CYS A 145 -10.07 28.76 -27.53
N VAL A 146 -10.50 29.86 -26.89
CA VAL A 146 -9.59 30.89 -26.38
C VAL A 146 -8.73 30.32 -25.25
N THR A 147 -9.34 29.67 -24.26
CA THR A 147 -8.62 29.03 -23.13
C THR A 147 -7.65 27.95 -23.63
N ARG A 148 -8.02 27.18 -24.65
CA ARG A 148 -7.17 26.19 -25.34
C ARG A 148 -5.93 26.82 -25.96
N LEU A 149 -6.07 27.98 -26.60
CA LEU A 149 -4.93 28.77 -27.12
C LEU A 149 -4.05 29.33 -25.99
N CYS A 150 -4.64 29.75 -24.86
CA CYS A 150 -3.88 30.11 -23.66
C CYS A 150 -2.99 28.95 -23.18
N GLY A 151 -3.49 27.70 -23.20
CA GLY A 151 -2.68 26.51 -22.91
C GLY A 151 -1.43 26.39 -23.80
N ARG A 152 -1.56 26.63 -25.11
CA ARG A 152 -0.41 26.64 -26.05
C ARG A 152 0.58 27.76 -25.76
N ALA A 153 0.08 28.95 -25.41
CA ALA A 153 0.88 30.11 -25.08
C ALA A 153 1.65 29.94 -23.76
N ILE A 154 1.05 29.29 -22.75
CA ILE A 154 1.74 28.89 -21.51
C ILE A 154 2.89 27.92 -21.82
N LEU A 155 2.64 26.88 -22.62
CA LEU A 155 3.69 25.95 -23.06
C LEU A 155 4.82 26.67 -23.83
N PHE A 156 4.49 27.65 -24.66
CA PHE A 156 5.49 28.48 -25.34
C PHE A 156 6.32 29.31 -24.34
N CYS A 157 5.69 29.91 -23.33
CA CYS A 157 6.40 30.63 -22.26
C CYS A 157 7.29 29.69 -21.43
N PHE A 158 6.90 28.42 -21.27
CA PHE A 158 7.74 27.36 -20.69
C PHE A 158 8.81 26.82 -21.64
N GLY A 159 9.07 27.45 -22.79
CA GLY A 159 10.14 27.09 -23.70
C GLY A 159 9.83 25.94 -24.66
N PHE A 160 8.61 25.37 -24.63
CA PHE A 160 8.12 24.40 -25.61
C PHE A 160 7.70 25.12 -26.89
N HIS A 161 8.70 25.67 -27.59
CA HIS A 161 8.49 26.35 -28.86
C HIS A 161 8.03 25.34 -29.93
N TRP A 162 8.62 24.14 -29.93
CA TRP A 162 8.26 23.01 -30.81
C TRP A 162 7.93 21.76 -30.00
N ILE A 163 6.87 21.05 -30.38
CA ILE A 163 6.43 19.80 -29.75
C ILE A 163 6.31 18.76 -30.86
N ARG A 164 7.14 17.69 -30.80
CA ARG A 164 7.10 16.63 -31.81
C ARG A 164 5.87 15.76 -31.57
N ARG A 165 5.05 15.56 -32.59
CA ARG A 165 3.88 14.68 -32.53
C ARG A 165 4.06 13.47 -33.45
N ILE A 166 3.78 12.29 -32.91
CA ILE A 166 3.77 11.01 -33.64
C ILE A 166 2.35 10.43 -33.52
N GLY A 167 1.80 9.93 -34.63
CA GLY A 167 0.40 9.50 -34.67
C GLY A 167 -0.59 10.66 -34.53
N ARG A 168 -1.85 10.33 -34.24
CA ARG A 168 -2.96 11.28 -34.08
C ARG A 168 -3.94 10.77 -33.01
N PRO A 169 -4.68 11.66 -32.32
CA PRO A 169 -5.79 11.23 -31.48
C PRO A 169 -6.87 10.55 -32.32
N ALA A 170 -7.36 9.39 -31.89
CA ALA A 170 -8.53 8.75 -32.50
C ALA A 170 -9.80 9.58 -32.26
N PRO A 171 -10.85 9.43 -33.09
CA PRO A 171 -12.17 9.98 -32.80
C PRO A 171 -12.64 9.58 -31.40
N ARG A 172 -13.44 10.43 -30.77
CA ARG A 172 -13.90 10.19 -29.39
C ARG A 172 -14.70 8.90 -29.31
N GLU A 173 -15.50 8.65 -30.34
CA GLU A 173 -16.45 7.55 -30.48
C GLU A 173 -15.73 6.20 -30.54
N VAL A 174 -14.46 6.22 -30.97
CA VAL A 174 -13.56 5.08 -31.05
C VAL A 174 -12.75 4.89 -29.75
N ALA A 175 -12.31 6.00 -29.13
CA ALA A 175 -11.54 6.01 -27.89
C ALA A 175 -12.06 7.10 -26.92
N PRO A 176 -13.11 6.81 -26.13
CA PRO A 176 -13.71 7.76 -25.20
C PRO A 176 -12.82 8.07 -23.99
N ILE A 177 -11.85 7.20 -23.69
CA ILE A 177 -10.85 7.40 -22.64
C ILE A 177 -9.45 7.48 -23.28
N VAL A 178 -8.67 8.43 -22.82
CA VAL A 178 -7.24 8.56 -23.13
C VAL A 178 -6.46 8.32 -21.84
N VAL A 179 -5.37 7.55 -21.93
CA VAL A 179 -4.44 7.35 -20.82
C VAL A 179 -3.05 7.84 -21.21
N SER A 180 -2.38 8.56 -20.31
CA SER A 180 -1.05 9.12 -20.55
C SER A 180 -0.11 8.77 -19.40
N ASN A 181 1.17 8.53 -19.67
CA ASN A 181 2.17 8.60 -18.62
C ASN A 181 2.25 10.05 -18.10
N HIS A 182 2.73 10.23 -16.87
CA HIS A 182 2.77 11.51 -16.19
C HIS A 182 4.17 11.79 -15.64
N VAL A 183 4.87 12.71 -16.27
CA VAL A 183 6.25 13.07 -15.92
C VAL A 183 6.32 14.45 -15.27
N SER A 184 5.42 15.38 -15.63
CA SER A 184 5.51 16.77 -15.18
C SER A 184 4.15 17.46 -15.14
N PHE A 185 4.04 18.57 -14.40
CA PHE A 185 2.82 19.40 -14.39
C PHE A 185 2.47 20.02 -15.75
N THR A 186 3.35 19.87 -16.74
CA THR A 186 3.15 20.32 -18.12
C THR A 186 2.35 19.34 -18.98
N ASP A 187 2.25 18.06 -18.60
CA ASP A 187 1.46 17.06 -19.35
C ASP A 187 -0.04 17.42 -19.43
N PRO A 188 -0.71 17.81 -18.32
CA PRO A 188 -2.10 18.24 -18.37
C PRO A 188 -2.29 19.49 -19.26
N ILE A 189 -1.32 20.40 -19.29
CA ILE A 189 -1.38 21.63 -20.12
C ILE A 189 -1.28 21.27 -21.61
N TYR A 190 -0.41 20.33 -21.98
CA TYR A 190 -0.34 19.78 -23.34
C TYR A 190 -1.67 19.16 -23.75
N HIS A 191 -2.18 18.23 -22.95
CA HIS A 191 -3.42 17.53 -23.29
C HIS A 191 -4.63 18.46 -23.29
N PHE A 192 -4.65 19.47 -22.42
CA PHE A 192 -5.66 20.51 -22.43
C PHE A 192 -5.65 21.30 -23.75
N TRP A 193 -4.46 21.76 -24.19
CA TRP A 193 -4.31 22.40 -25.48
C TRP A 193 -4.69 21.49 -26.65
N GLU A 194 -4.41 20.19 -26.60
CA GLU A 194 -4.59 19.31 -27.75
C GLU A 194 -5.98 18.68 -27.85
N LEU A 195 -6.51 18.17 -26.74
CA LEU A 195 -7.71 17.33 -26.71
C LEU A 195 -8.92 18.03 -26.08
N LEU A 196 -8.72 19.09 -25.29
CA LEU A 196 -9.73 19.70 -24.42
C LEU A 196 -10.55 18.63 -23.62
N PRO A 197 -9.88 17.70 -22.90
CA PRO A 197 -10.54 16.55 -22.29
C PRO A 197 -11.17 16.90 -20.94
N VAL A 198 -12.03 16.02 -20.44
CA VAL A 198 -12.40 15.99 -19.01
C VAL A 198 -11.22 15.39 -18.24
N PHE A 199 -10.64 16.14 -17.31
CA PHE A 199 -9.59 15.64 -16.43
C PHE A 199 -10.17 14.92 -15.20
N VAL A 200 -9.34 14.05 -14.62
CA VAL A 200 -9.52 13.53 -13.26
C VAL A 200 -8.45 14.16 -12.37
N SER A 201 -8.85 14.87 -11.30
CA SER A 201 -7.95 15.71 -10.49
C SER A 201 -8.18 15.53 -8.99
N SER A 202 -7.16 15.83 -8.19
CA SER A 202 -7.31 16.03 -6.74
C SER A 202 -8.14 17.28 -6.42
N THR A 203 -8.87 17.25 -5.31
CA THR A 203 -9.53 18.42 -4.67
C THR A 203 -8.55 19.57 -4.43
N SER A 204 -7.29 19.26 -4.11
CA SER A 204 -6.24 20.24 -3.81
C SER A 204 -5.88 21.21 -4.95
N HIS A 205 -6.39 21.00 -6.16
CA HIS A 205 -6.17 21.91 -7.29
C HIS A 205 -7.26 22.99 -7.43
N ASP A 206 -8.37 22.89 -6.71
CA ASP A 206 -9.47 23.85 -6.76
C ASP A 206 -9.13 25.23 -6.17
N ASP A 207 -8.18 25.27 -5.23
CA ASP A 207 -7.75 26.47 -4.52
C ASP A 207 -6.63 27.26 -5.24
N ILE A 208 -6.11 26.74 -6.36
CA ILE A 208 -5.03 27.40 -7.10
C ILE A 208 -5.53 28.72 -7.68
N PHE A 209 -4.89 29.83 -7.28
CA PHE A 209 -5.25 31.17 -7.75
C PHE A 209 -5.25 31.25 -9.30
N MET A 210 -6.30 31.86 -9.86
CA MET A 210 -6.62 31.93 -11.31
C MET A 210 -6.88 30.59 -12.02
N VAL A 211 -6.26 29.48 -11.62
CA VAL A 211 -6.35 28.17 -12.30
C VAL A 211 -7.54 27.34 -11.81
N GLY A 212 -7.86 27.35 -10.51
CA GLY A 212 -8.98 26.60 -9.93
C GLY A 212 -10.35 26.88 -10.58
N PRO A 213 -10.73 28.16 -10.83
CA PRO A 213 -11.94 28.48 -11.59
C PRO A 213 -11.94 27.94 -13.02
N ILE A 214 -10.76 27.82 -13.63
CA ILE A 214 -10.58 27.28 -14.98
C ILE A 214 -10.73 25.75 -14.97
N ILE A 215 -10.19 25.07 -13.95
CA ILE A 215 -10.35 23.62 -13.73
C ILE A 215 -11.83 23.26 -13.52
N ARG A 216 -12.55 23.94 -12.62
CA ARG A 216 -13.98 23.68 -12.38
C ARG A 216 -14.86 23.86 -13.62
N ALA A 217 -14.45 24.73 -14.53
CA ALA A 217 -15.15 24.98 -15.78
C ALA A 217 -15.06 23.83 -16.79
N MET A 218 -14.09 22.92 -16.65
CA MET A 218 -13.80 21.83 -17.59
C MET A 218 -14.48 20.50 -17.23
N GLU A 219 -15.58 20.56 -16.47
CA GLU A 219 -16.37 19.39 -16.03
C GLU A 219 -15.51 18.33 -15.31
N VAL A 220 -14.43 18.77 -14.66
CA VAL A 220 -13.38 17.92 -14.06
C VAL A 220 -13.95 16.99 -12.99
N ILE A 221 -13.52 15.73 -13.03
CA ILE A 221 -13.88 14.71 -12.06
C ILE A 221 -12.93 14.87 -10.87
N VAL A 222 -13.45 15.42 -9.78
CA VAL A 222 -12.70 15.68 -8.55
C VAL A 222 -12.64 14.40 -7.70
N VAL A 223 -11.46 14.08 -7.19
CA VAL A 223 -11.18 12.86 -6.42
C VAL A 223 -10.32 13.18 -5.20
N ASP A 224 -10.89 13.03 -4.00
CA ASP A 224 -10.08 12.82 -2.82
C ASP A 224 -9.55 11.38 -2.82
N ARG A 225 -8.24 11.23 -2.64
CA ARG A 225 -7.54 9.95 -2.61
C ARG A 225 -7.72 9.23 -1.28
N LEU A 226 -7.94 9.98 -0.20
CA LEU A 226 -8.09 9.46 1.15
C LEU A 226 -9.51 8.90 1.36
N SER A 227 -10.54 9.62 0.93
CA SER A 227 -11.94 9.16 0.95
C SER A 227 -12.20 7.96 0.01
N PRO A 228 -12.65 6.80 0.51
CA PRO A 228 -13.14 5.70 -0.32
C PRO A 228 -14.38 6.10 -1.14
N ASP A 229 -15.27 6.91 -0.57
CA ASP A 229 -16.49 7.38 -1.23
C ASP A 229 -16.20 8.31 -2.40
N SER A 230 -15.26 9.25 -2.24
CA SER A 230 -14.83 10.12 -3.35
C SER A 230 -14.24 9.29 -4.50
N ARG A 231 -13.42 8.27 -4.21
CA ARG A 231 -12.92 7.33 -5.22
C ARG A 231 -14.02 6.53 -5.91
N ARG A 232 -15.09 6.14 -5.19
CA ARG A 232 -16.27 5.46 -5.74
C ARG A 232 -17.07 6.38 -6.66
N LEU A 233 -17.38 7.60 -6.21
CA LEU A 233 -18.08 8.63 -6.98
C LEU A 233 -17.32 8.99 -8.27
N ALA A 234 -16.00 9.16 -8.17
CA ALA A 234 -15.13 9.39 -9.31
C ALA A 234 -15.19 8.26 -10.34
N ALA A 235 -15.19 7.00 -9.91
CA ALA A 235 -15.29 5.84 -10.80
C ALA A 235 -16.64 5.80 -11.54
N SER A 236 -17.75 6.14 -10.88
CA SER A 236 -19.05 6.29 -11.56
C SER A 236 -19.06 7.45 -12.56
N GLU A 237 -18.47 8.60 -12.22
CA GLU A 237 -18.39 9.75 -13.13
C GLU A 237 -17.52 9.48 -14.36
N ILE A 238 -16.38 8.80 -14.19
CA ILE A 238 -15.53 8.36 -15.31
C ILE A 238 -16.35 7.48 -16.26
N LYS A 239 -17.08 6.48 -15.73
CA LYS A 239 -17.92 5.59 -16.53
C LYS A 239 -19.05 6.35 -17.24
N ARG A 240 -19.74 7.26 -16.53
CA ARG A 240 -20.84 8.08 -17.07
C ARG A 240 -20.38 8.95 -18.26
N LYS A 241 -19.27 9.67 -18.10
CA LYS A 241 -18.73 10.58 -19.12
C LYS A 241 -18.03 9.85 -20.27
N ALA A 242 -17.44 8.69 -20.02
CA ALA A 242 -16.88 7.85 -21.07
C ALA A 242 -17.97 7.28 -22.01
N ILE A 243 -19.09 6.80 -21.47
CA ILE A 243 -20.17 6.19 -22.25
C ILE A 243 -21.03 7.24 -22.98
N ASN A 244 -21.32 8.39 -22.37
CA ASN A 244 -22.19 9.40 -22.98
C ASN A 244 -21.43 10.28 -23.99
N ASN A 245 -21.77 10.11 -25.28
CA ASN A 245 -21.17 10.81 -26.41
C ASN A 245 -21.34 12.35 -26.44
N ASP A 246 -22.08 12.95 -25.51
CA ASP A 246 -22.17 14.41 -25.37
C ASP A 246 -21.07 15.05 -24.52
N TYR A 247 -20.33 14.32 -23.68
CA TYR A 247 -19.16 14.88 -22.94
C TYR A 247 -17.93 15.07 -23.83
N PRO A 248 -16.87 15.78 -23.42
CA PRO A 248 -15.53 15.56 -23.97
C PRO A 248 -15.01 14.15 -23.59
N ARG A 249 -13.95 13.67 -24.28
CA ARG A 249 -13.25 12.44 -23.89
C ARG A 249 -12.62 12.60 -22.49
N VAL A 250 -12.53 11.51 -21.72
CA VAL A 250 -11.93 11.53 -20.39
C VAL A 250 -10.42 11.25 -20.50
N LEU A 251 -9.59 12.05 -19.83
CA LEU A 251 -8.15 11.82 -19.72
C LEU A 251 -7.78 11.40 -18.30
N LEU A 252 -7.02 10.31 -18.20
CA LEU A 252 -6.43 9.84 -16.95
C LEU A 252 -4.92 9.67 -17.06
N PHE A 253 -4.24 9.93 -15.96
CA PHE A 253 -2.86 9.55 -15.72
C PHE A 253 -2.87 8.32 -14.80
N PRO A 254 -2.87 7.08 -15.33
CA PRO A 254 -3.13 5.89 -14.52
C PRO A 254 -2.05 5.61 -13.47
N GLU A 255 -0.84 6.17 -13.60
CA GLU A 255 0.19 6.19 -12.54
C GLU A 255 -0.34 6.81 -11.23
N GLY A 256 -1.30 7.73 -11.30
CA GLY A 256 -1.89 8.44 -10.15
C GLY A 256 -0.96 9.48 -9.52
N THR A 257 0.25 9.67 -10.04
CA THR A 257 1.27 10.62 -9.60
C THR A 257 2.25 10.90 -10.74
N THR A 258 3.21 11.79 -10.53
CA THR A 258 4.28 12.09 -11.49
C THR A 258 5.51 11.22 -11.23
N THR A 259 6.18 10.82 -12.30
CA THR A 259 7.43 10.04 -12.29
C THR A 259 8.52 10.72 -13.12
N ASN A 260 9.72 10.14 -13.17
CA ASN A 260 10.83 10.59 -14.00
C ASN A 260 10.83 10.00 -15.42
N GLY A 261 9.77 9.26 -15.79
CA GLY A 261 9.62 8.66 -17.10
C GLY A 261 10.70 7.61 -17.46
N ARG A 262 11.51 7.14 -16.50
CA ARG A 262 12.51 6.07 -16.71
C ARG A 262 12.00 4.66 -16.40
N ALA A 263 10.81 4.57 -15.83
CA ALA A 263 10.07 3.34 -15.59
C ALA A 263 8.57 3.68 -15.54
N LEU A 264 7.69 2.74 -15.91
CA LEU A 264 6.26 2.87 -15.64
C LEU A 264 5.91 2.18 -14.32
N ILE A 265 5.23 2.90 -13.44
CA ILE A 265 4.74 2.38 -12.16
C ILE A 265 3.37 1.71 -12.30
N SER A 266 2.88 1.04 -11.27
CA SER A 266 1.61 0.29 -11.33
C SER A 266 0.39 1.19 -11.52
N PHE A 267 -0.42 0.85 -12.53
CA PHE A 267 -1.58 1.62 -12.96
C PHE A 267 -2.80 1.44 -12.04
N LYS A 268 -3.47 2.55 -11.72
CA LYS A 268 -4.76 2.58 -11.03
C LYS A 268 -5.89 2.27 -12.01
N LEU A 269 -6.85 1.47 -11.54
CA LEU A 269 -7.89 0.84 -12.38
C LEU A 269 -8.99 1.79 -12.89
N GLY A 270 -8.98 3.08 -12.52
CA GLY A 270 -10.06 4.03 -12.80
C GLY A 270 -10.37 4.20 -14.29
N ALA A 271 -9.34 4.16 -15.15
CA ALA A 271 -9.49 4.26 -16.60
C ALA A 271 -10.02 2.97 -17.26
N PHE A 272 -9.90 1.83 -16.58
CA PHE A 272 -10.06 0.50 -17.17
C PHE A 272 -11.38 -0.16 -16.73
N ARG A 273 -11.84 0.10 -15.50
CA ARG A 273 -13.16 -0.33 -14.96
C ARG A 273 -14.39 0.01 -15.82
N PRO A 274 -14.43 1.08 -16.64
CA PRO A 274 -15.58 1.33 -17.51
C PRO A 274 -15.79 0.29 -18.61
N GLY A 275 -14.79 -0.53 -18.95
CA GLY A 275 -14.89 -1.56 -19.99
C GLY A 275 -14.97 -1.01 -21.42
N VAL A 276 -14.42 0.18 -21.66
CA VAL A 276 -14.42 0.85 -22.97
C VAL A 276 -13.01 0.88 -23.58
N ALA A 277 -12.92 1.14 -24.88
CA ALA A 277 -11.64 1.30 -25.55
C ALA A 277 -10.87 2.52 -25.02
N VAL A 278 -9.56 2.33 -24.83
CA VAL A 278 -8.61 3.37 -24.39
C VAL A 278 -7.59 3.65 -25.48
N GLN A 279 -7.27 4.93 -25.70
CA GLN A 279 -6.07 5.29 -26.43
C GLN A 279 -4.91 5.61 -25.48
N PRO A 280 -3.81 4.84 -25.51
CA PRO A 280 -2.61 5.18 -24.78
C PRO A 280 -1.83 6.28 -25.52
N VAL A 281 -1.28 7.22 -24.76
CA VAL A 281 -0.41 8.29 -25.25
C VAL A 281 0.85 8.29 -24.42
N VAL A 282 2.01 8.35 -25.06
CA VAL A 282 3.29 8.42 -24.36
C VAL A 282 3.97 9.75 -24.61
N VAL A 283 4.41 10.40 -23.53
CA VAL A 283 5.06 11.70 -23.49
C VAL A 283 6.51 11.50 -23.07
N ARG A 284 7.44 12.00 -23.88
CA ARG A 284 8.89 11.96 -23.64
C ARG A 284 9.44 13.38 -23.54
N TYR A 285 10.37 13.57 -22.60
CA TYR A 285 11.09 14.81 -22.40
C TYR A 285 12.59 14.58 -22.61
N PRO A 286 13.09 14.61 -23.86
CA PRO A 286 14.52 14.49 -24.12
C PRO A 286 15.25 15.75 -23.62
N PHE A 287 16.29 15.57 -22.81
CA PHE A 287 17.07 16.66 -22.26
C PHE A 287 18.55 16.30 -22.11
N VAL A 288 19.40 17.32 -22.03
CA VAL A 288 20.84 17.19 -21.72
C VAL A 288 21.15 17.73 -20.31
N HIS A 289 20.67 18.93 -19.98
CA HIS A 289 21.05 19.63 -18.74
C HIS A 289 19.92 19.86 -17.72
N PHE A 290 18.65 19.79 -18.16
CA PHE A 290 17.49 20.05 -17.32
C PHE A 290 16.49 18.91 -17.37
N ASP A 291 16.42 18.16 -16.27
CA ASP A 291 15.37 17.19 -16.03
C ASP A 291 14.10 17.89 -15.55
N ILE A 292 13.05 17.77 -16.34
CA ILE A 292 11.75 18.40 -16.13
C ILE A 292 10.80 17.57 -15.25
N SER A 293 11.22 16.35 -14.85
CA SER A 293 10.35 15.47 -14.08
C SER A 293 9.97 16.07 -12.74
N TRP A 294 8.67 16.08 -12.43
CA TRP A 294 8.17 16.51 -11.14
C TRP A 294 8.27 15.35 -10.13
N GLY A 295 9.51 15.15 -9.68
CA GLY A 295 9.90 14.16 -8.69
C GLY A 295 10.20 14.78 -7.32
N ASP A 296 11.35 14.42 -6.74
CA ASP A 296 11.96 14.97 -5.52
C ASP A 296 12.43 16.45 -5.62
N ILE A 297 11.69 17.29 -6.35
CA ILE A 297 11.97 18.71 -6.58
C ILE A 297 10.73 19.57 -6.27
N SER A 298 10.93 20.71 -5.60
CA SER A 298 9.84 21.66 -5.36
C SER A 298 9.33 22.29 -6.67
N VAL A 299 8.02 22.50 -6.75
CA VAL A 299 7.37 23.11 -7.93
C VAL A 299 7.98 24.47 -8.27
N SER A 300 8.30 25.29 -7.27
CA SER A 300 8.90 26.62 -7.47
C SER A 300 10.30 26.54 -8.11
N ASN A 301 11.15 25.61 -7.68
CA ASN A 301 12.46 25.39 -8.27
C ASN A 301 12.33 24.80 -9.69
N LEU A 302 11.43 23.83 -9.89
CA LEU A 302 11.16 23.25 -11.20
C LEU A 302 10.64 24.29 -12.20
N LEU A 303 9.70 25.15 -11.78
CA LEU A 303 9.14 26.24 -12.57
C LEU A 303 10.20 27.31 -12.91
N PHE A 304 10.99 27.74 -11.93
CA PHE A 304 12.10 28.69 -12.14
C PHE A 304 13.10 28.15 -13.17
N ARG A 305 13.51 26.87 -13.03
CA ARG A 305 14.45 26.23 -13.95
C ARG A 305 13.86 25.99 -15.33
N MET A 306 12.56 25.71 -15.44
CA MET A 306 11.84 25.58 -16.71
C MET A 306 11.76 26.92 -17.47
N LEU A 307 11.37 28.00 -16.77
CA LEU A 307 11.26 29.35 -17.34
C LEU A 307 12.62 29.96 -17.72
N THR A 308 13.72 29.51 -17.11
CA THR A 308 15.11 29.89 -17.44
C THR A 308 15.81 28.96 -18.44
N GLN A 309 15.14 27.94 -18.99
CA GLN A 309 15.65 27.24 -20.18
C GLN A 309 15.45 28.08 -21.43
N VAL A 310 16.41 28.06 -22.36
CA VAL A 310 16.21 28.66 -23.69
C VAL A 310 15.04 27.96 -24.40
N THR A 311 15.09 26.64 -24.48
CA THR A 311 14.01 25.79 -25.01
C THR A 311 13.88 24.51 -24.20
N ASN A 312 12.67 23.97 -24.13
CA ASN A 312 12.35 22.65 -23.60
C ASN A 312 11.77 21.79 -24.72
N HIS A 313 12.13 20.50 -24.72
CA HIS A 313 11.67 19.56 -25.75
C HIS A 313 10.60 18.64 -25.17
N MET A 314 9.53 18.44 -25.95
CA MET A 314 8.46 17.51 -25.66
C MET A 314 8.18 16.72 -26.94
N GLU A 315 8.12 15.41 -26.80
CA GLU A 315 7.67 14.49 -27.84
C GLU A 315 6.44 13.74 -27.32
N VAL A 316 5.40 13.66 -28.14
CA VAL A 316 4.15 12.98 -27.79
C VAL A 316 3.77 12.02 -28.90
N GLU A 317 3.50 10.77 -28.52
CA GLU A 317 3.15 9.69 -29.42
C GLU A 317 1.81 9.07 -29.04
N TYR A 318 0.88 9.06 -30.00
CA TYR A 318 -0.42 8.41 -29.88
C TYR A 318 -0.28 6.95 -30.31
N LEU A 319 -0.34 6.03 -29.35
CA LEU A 319 -0.26 4.59 -29.60
C LEU A 319 -1.61 4.05 -30.12
N PRO A 320 -1.64 2.91 -30.83
CA PRO A 320 -2.89 2.32 -31.32
C PRO A 320 -3.95 2.15 -30.21
N VAL A 321 -5.22 2.33 -30.57
CA VAL A 321 -6.35 2.15 -29.65
C VAL A 321 -6.39 0.71 -29.14
N VAL A 322 -6.44 0.54 -27.83
CA VAL A 322 -6.52 -0.78 -27.20
C VAL A 322 -7.98 -1.06 -26.82
N TYR A 323 -8.55 -2.05 -27.48
CA TYR A 323 -9.90 -2.55 -27.18
C TYR A 323 -9.83 -3.60 -26.06
N PRO A 324 -10.75 -3.56 -25.09
CA PRO A 324 -10.90 -4.64 -24.12
C PRO A 324 -11.46 -5.89 -24.81
N THR A 325 -10.82 -7.04 -24.58
CA THR A 325 -11.37 -8.37 -24.88
C THR A 325 -12.40 -8.77 -23.81
N LYS A 326 -13.11 -9.89 -23.99
CA LYS A 326 -14.03 -10.41 -22.95
C LYS A 326 -13.33 -10.58 -21.59
N LYS A 327 -12.12 -11.17 -21.58
CA LYS A 327 -11.29 -11.32 -20.37
C LYS A 327 -10.92 -9.98 -19.74
N ASP A 328 -10.65 -8.94 -20.55
CA ASP A 328 -10.33 -7.59 -20.06
C ASP A 328 -11.54 -6.89 -19.42
N LEU A 329 -12.78 -7.31 -19.73
CA LEU A 329 -14.01 -6.81 -19.09
C LEU A 329 -14.25 -7.46 -17.72
N ASP A 330 -13.98 -8.77 -17.62
CA ASP A 330 -14.07 -9.53 -16.37
C ASP A 330 -12.93 -9.16 -15.39
N ASP A 331 -11.73 -8.88 -15.92
CA ASP A 331 -10.57 -8.45 -15.14
C ASP A 331 -9.99 -7.09 -15.63
N PRO A 332 -10.41 -5.97 -15.03
CA PRO A 332 -9.83 -4.65 -15.28
C PRO A 332 -8.34 -4.51 -14.90
N VAL A 333 -7.78 -5.43 -14.09
CA VAL A 333 -6.36 -5.44 -13.72
C VAL A 333 -5.54 -5.97 -14.90
N ALA A 334 -5.94 -7.08 -15.52
CA ALA A 334 -5.34 -7.56 -16.76
C ALA A 334 -5.38 -6.49 -17.86
N PHE A 335 -6.49 -5.76 -18.00
CA PHE A 335 -6.58 -4.69 -18.99
C PHE A 335 -5.60 -3.54 -18.71
N ALA A 336 -5.50 -3.12 -17.44
CA ALA A 336 -4.54 -2.10 -17.02
C ALA A 336 -3.08 -2.53 -17.26
N GLN A 337 -2.74 -3.79 -16.96
CA GLN A 337 -1.41 -4.36 -17.19
C GLN A 337 -1.07 -4.44 -18.68
N LYS A 338 -1.99 -4.93 -19.52
CA LYS A 338 -1.86 -4.98 -20.98
C LYS A 338 -1.57 -3.59 -21.57
N VAL A 339 -2.27 -2.56 -21.10
CA VAL A 339 -2.03 -1.18 -21.54
C VAL A 339 -0.72 -0.61 -20.99
N ARG A 340 -0.35 -0.90 -19.74
CA ARG A 340 0.96 -0.53 -19.16
C ARG A 340 2.11 -1.13 -19.96
N PHE A 341 2.03 -2.42 -20.32
CA PHE A 341 3.03 -3.12 -21.13
C PHE A 341 3.20 -2.48 -22.53
N ILE A 342 2.10 -2.15 -23.21
CA ILE A 342 2.13 -1.45 -24.51
C ILE A 342 2.81 -0.08 -24.38
N MET A 343 2.49 0.68 -23.33
CA MET A 343 3.11 1.99 -23.08
C MET A 343 4.59 1.87 -22.68
N ALA A 344 4.96 0.87 -21.90
CA ALA A 344 6.34 0.59 -21.48
C ALA A 344 7.22 0.22 -22.68
N GLY A 345 6.73 -0.66 -23.56
CA GLY A 345 7.39 -1.03 -24.81
C GLY A 345 7.60 0.16 -25.74
N ALA A 346 6.59 1.03 -25.91
CA ALA A 346 6.74 2.24 -26.70
C ALA A 346 7.72 3.25 -26.08
N LEU A 347 7.70 3.44 -24.76
CA LEU A 347 8.65 4.30 -24.05
C LEU A 347 10.07 3.72 -24.02
N ASN A 348 10.22 2.40 -24.27
CA ASN A 348 11.44 1.63 -24.06
C ASN A 348 11.98 1.74 -22.61
N VAL A 349 11.09 1.50 -21.64
CA VAL A 349 11.39 1.57 -20.20
C VAL A 349 10.85 0.33 -19.48
N PRO A 350 11.49 -0.11 -18.38
CA PRO A 350 10.96 -1.20 -17.57
C PRO A 350 9.66 -0.81 -16.84
N GLU A 351 8.85 -1.81 -16.54
CA GLU A 351 7.75 -1.71 -15.58
C GLU A 351 8.28 -1.92 -14.16
N THR A 352 7.67 -1.27 -13.17
CA THR A 352 7.95 -1.50 -11.74
C THR A 352 6.65 -1.56 -10.95
N GLU A 353 6.67 -2.24 -9.80
CA GLU A 353 5.48 -2.37 -8.95
C GLU A 353 5.39 -1.27 -7.88
N HIS A 354 6.10 -0.15 -8.08
CA HIS A 354 5.89 1.06 -7.30
C HIS A 354 4.48 1.61 -7.52
N THR A 355 4.00 2.41 -6.57
CA THR A 355 2.76 3.19 -6.65
C THR A 355 2.95 4.56 -6.00
N TYR A 356 1.92 5.39 -6.01
CA TYR A 356 1.83 6.58 -5.15
C TYR A 356 2.13 6.29 -3.66
N GLY A 357 1.91 5.06 -3.17
CA GLY A 357 2.25 4.67 -1.81
C GLY A 357 3.75 4.75 -1.51
N ASP A 358 4.60 4.35 -2.45
CA ASP A 358 6.06 4.44 -2.32
C ASP A 358 6.53 5.90 -2.27
N LEU A 359 5.91 6.80 -3.04
CA LEU A 359 6.16 8.23 -2.95
C LEU A 359 5.79 8.78 -1.56
N MET A 360 4.68 8.33 -0.96
CA MET A 360 4.29 8.71 0.41
C MET A 360 5.25 8.18 1.47
N LEU A 361 5.78 6.97 1.30
CA LEU A 361 6.84 6.42 2.15
C LEU A 361 8.12 7.25 2.04
N ALA A 362 8.56 7.59 0.82
CA ALA A 362 9.75 8.41 0.57
C ALA A 362 9.63 9.85 1.15
N VAL A 363 8.44 10.47 1.04
CA VAL A 363 8.16 11.77 1.68
C VAL A 363 8.25 11.65 3.21
N LYS A 364 7.57 10.66 3.81
CA LYS A 364 7.62 10.42 5.26
C LYS A 364 9.04 10.11 5.77
N SER A 365 9.82 9.34 5.00
CA SER A 365 11.23 9.05 5.28
C SER A 365 12.08 10.33 5.30
N SER A 366 11.76 11.29 4.42
CA SER A 366 12.43 12.58 4.33
C SER A 366 12.02 13.53 5.47
N GLU A 367 10.75 13.53 5.88
CA GLU A 367 10.24 14.27 7.06
C GLU A 367 10.92 13.80 8.36
N LEU A 368 11.08 12.48 8.51
CA LEU A 368 11.78 11.85 9.64
C LEU A 368 13.32 11.99 9.56
N LYS A 369 13.86 12.60 8.50
CA LYS A 369 15.31 12.75 8.24
C LYS A 369 16.07 11.41 8.31
N LEU A 370 15.48 10.38 7.71
CA LEU A 370 16.11 9.07 7.61
C LEU A 370 17.22 9.08 6.55
N TYR A 371 17.86 7.91 6.42
CA TYR A 371 18.64 7.44 5.28
C TYR A 371 17.96 7.73 3.92
N PRO A 372 18.64 7.54 2.76
CA PRO A 372 18.10 7.92 1.45
C PRO A 372 16.67 7.42 1.25
N ALA A 373 15.73 8.34 1.01
CA ALA A 373 14.29 8.08 0.93
C ALA A 373 13.90 6.98 -0.08
N THR A 374 14.81 6.65 -0.99
CA THR A 374 14.69 5.53 -1.93
C THR A 374 14.64 4.16 -1.25
N ALA A 375 15.31 3.98 -0.11
CA ALA A 375 15.35 2.70 0.60
C ALA A 375 14.10 2.45 1.45
N SER A 376 13.24 3.45 1.69
CA SER A 376 11.90 3.25 2.25
C SER A 376 10.87 2.81 1.19
N MET A 377 11.24 2.77 -0.10
CA MET A 377 10.37 2.32 -1.18
C MET A 377 10.42 0.80 -1.31
N VAL A 378 9.25 0.17 -1.24
CA VAL A 378 9.13 -1.30 -1.11
C VAL A 378 8.53 -1.96 -2.35
N GLU A 379 8.13 -1.17 -3.36
CA GLU A 379 7.20 -1.55 -4.44
C GLU A 379 5.83 -1.91 -3.86
N MET A 380 5.10 -0.92 -3.33
CA MET A 380 3.81 -1.11 -2.65
C MET A 380 2.79 -1.91 -3.45
N GLY A 381 2.78 -1.82 -4.78
CA GLY A 381 1.89 -2.61 -5.64
C GLY A 381 2.20 -4.11 -5.62
N ARG A 382 3.43 -4.50 -5.26
CA ARG A 382 3.83 -5.89 -5.00
C ARG A 382 3.38 -6.32 -3.59
N MET A 383 3.54 -5.45 -2.59
CA MET A 383 3.11 -5.72 -1.21
C MET A 383 1.58 -5.87 -1.09
N GLU A 384 0.83 -5.04 -1.82
CA GLU A 384 -0.64 -5.14 -1.94
C GLU A 384 -1.09 -6.46 -2.60
N LYS A 385 -0.33 -6.96 -3.59
CA LYS A 385 -0.62 -8.22 -4.30
C LYS A 385 -0.26 -9.48 -3.52
N LEU A 386 0.88 -9.48 -2.82
CA LEU A 386 1.39 -10.67 -2.12
C LEU A 386 0.87 -10.81 -0.69
N PHE A 387 0.62 -9.69 -0.01
CA PHE A 387 0.36 -9.66 1.44
C PHE A 387 -0.90 -8.86 1.82
N HIS A 388 -1.61 -8.30 0.83
CA HIS A 388 -2.76 -7.40 1.03
C HIS A 388 -2.49 -6.15 1.88
N LEU A 389 -1.22 -5.80 2.07
CA LEU A 389 -0.80 -4.64 2.87
C LEU A 389 -1.19 -3.31 2.23
N THR A 390 -1.75 -2.41 3.03
CA THR A 390 -2.11 -1.05 2.63
C THR A 390 -0.97 -0.06 2.91
N THR A 391 -0.95 1.07 2.20
CA THR A 391 0.06 2.12 2.41
C THR A 391 0.08 2.67 3.85
N PRO A 392 -1.05 2.90 4.56
CA PRO A 392 -1.02 3.30 5.97
C PRO A 392 -0.30 2.29 6.88
N GLU A 393 -0.59 0.99 6.75
CA GLU A 393 0.06 -0.04 7.57
C GLU A 393 1.57 -0.09 7.36
N VAL A 394 2.02 0.00 6.09
CA VAL A 394 3.45 0.05 5.77
C VAL A 394 4.10 1.35 6.26
N LYS A 395 3.36 2.46 6.31
CA LYS A 395 3.85 3.71 6.93
C LYS A 395 4.05 3.55 8.44
N ASP A 396 3.17 2.83 9.13
CA ASP A 396 3.34 2.49 10.55
C ASP A 396 4.50 1.52 10.77
N TYR A 397 4.74 0.59 9.82
CA TYR A 397 5.93 -0.26 9.84
C TYR A 397 7.22 0.55 9.63
N LEU A 398 7.21 1.61 8.82
CA LEU A 398 8.36 2.52 8.65
C LEU A 398 8.71 3.24 9.96
N GLU A 399 7.71 3.70 10.71
CA GLU A 399 7.95 4.31 12.03
C GLU A 399 8.45 3.28 13.07
N LYS A 400 8.01 2.03 13.00
CA LYS A 400 8.52 0.94 13.84
C LYS A 400 9.97 0.61 13.48
N PHE A 401 10.27 0.40 12.20
CA PHE A 401 11.62 0.12 11.68
C PHE A 401 12.61 1.22 12.07
N HIS A 402 12.23 2.50 11.94
CA HIS A 402 13.07 3.62 12.36
C HIS A 402 13.43 3.58 13.85
N ARG A 403 12.54 3.11 14.74
CA ARG A 403 12.84 2.99 16.17
C ARG A 403 13.84 1.85 16.46
N MET A 404 14.03 0.91 15.55
CA MET A 404 15.01 -0.17 15.65
C MET A 404 16.35 0.23 15.02
N ASP A 405 16.33 0.97 13.91
CA ASP A 405 17.50 1.55 13.23
C ASP A 405 18.07 2.73 14.04
N THR A 406 18.73 2.41 15.16
CA THR A 406 19.28 3.38 16.13
C THR A 406 20.35 4.27 15.48
N ASN A 407 21.19 3.67 14.62
CA ASN A 407 22.27 4.35 13.92
C ASN A 407 21.81 5.11 12.65
N ARG A 408 20.54 4.94 12.24
CA ARG A 408 19.91 5.55 11.06
C ARG A 408 20.56 5.20 9.73
N SER A 409 21.13 4.01 9.62
CA SER A 409 21.78 3.51 8.40
C SER A 409 20.78 3.11 7.30
N GLY A 410 19.52 2.87 7.66
CA GLY A 410 18.52 2.24 6.79
C GLY A 410 18.51 0.73 6.78
N PHE A 411 19.29 0.13 7.69
CA PHE A 411 19.36 -1.29 7.90
C PHE A 411 19.29 -1.56 9.41
N VAL A 412 18.61 -2.62 9.80
CA VAL A 412 18.61 -3.10 11.18
C VAL A 412 19.61 -4.24 11.28
N THR A 413 20.64 -4.04 12.10
CA THR A 413 21.63 -5.07 12.44
C THR A 413 21.06 -6.11 13.40
N MET A 414 21.74 -7.26 13.58
CA MET A 414 21.36 -8.26 14.58
C MET A 414 21.20 -7.64 15.96
N ASP A 415 22.20 -6.88 16.42
CA ASP A 415 22.21 -6.38 17.79
C ASP A 415 21.10 -5.32 18.01
N GLU A 416 20.84 -4.46 17.01
CA GLU A 416 19.69 -3.53 17.00
C GLU A 416 18.33 -4.24 16.97
N PHE A 417 18.22 -5.36 16.25
CA PHE A 417 17.02 -6.20 16.23
C PHE A 417 16.75 -6.80 17.61
N LEU A 418 17.79 -7.39 18.24
CA LEU A 418 17.70 -7.99 19.57
C LEU A 418 17.37 -6.94 20.65
N GLU A 419 18.01 -5.76 20.61
CA GLU A 419 17.76 -4.65 21.53
C GLU A 419 16.33 -4.11 21.40
N ALA A 420 15.86 -3.84 20.17
CA ALA A 420 14.52 -3.30 19.93
C ALA A 420 13.39 -4.26 20.36
N LEU A 421 13.68 -5.56 20.39
CA LEU A 421 12.76 -6.63 20.79
C LEU A 421 12.93 -7.03 22.26
N ASP A 422 13.97 -6.55 22.94
CA ASP A 422 14.36 -6.90 24.31
C ASP A 422 14.46 -8.43 24.46
N ILE A 423 15.28 -9.08 23.61
CA ILE A 423 15.53 -10.53 23.62
C ILE A 423 17.02 -10.85 23.65
N PRO A 424 17.46 -11.90 24.38
CA PRO A 424 18.87 -12.28 24.41
C PRO A 424 19.32 -12.93 23.09
N ARG A 425 20.62 -12.83 22.80
CA ARG A 425 21.23 -13.53 21.67
C ARG A 425 21.26 -15.04 21.92
N SER A 426 20.71 -15.81 21.01
CA SER A 426 20.56 -17.26 21.08
C SER A 426 20.46 -17.85 19.66
N PRO A 427 20.72 -19.15 19.45
CA PRO A 427 20.54 -19.78 18.14
C PRO A 427 19.12 -19.57 17.57
N PHE A 428 18.12 -19.51 18.46
CA PHE A 428 16.75 -19.16 18.10
C PHE A 428 16.65 -17.73 17.52
N SER A 429 17.17 -16.72 18.24
CA SER A 429 17.01 -15.33 17.82
C SER A 429 17.84 -14.98 16.59
N GLU A 430 18.96 -15.69 16.37
CA GLU A 430 19.72 -15.63 15.12
C GLU A 430 18.92 -16.21 13.94
N LYS A 431 18.27 -17.37 14.12
CA LYS A 431 17.43 -17.96 13.06
C LYS A 431 16.18 -17.11 12.74
N LEU A 432 15.61 -16.45 13.75
CA LEU A 432 14.53 -15.50 13.56
C LEU A 432 15.00 -14.27 12.76
N PHE A 433 16.20 -13.74 13.04
CA PHE A 433 16.78 -12.67 12.23
C PHE A 433 17.01 -13.12 10.77
N LEU A 434 17.50 -14.35 10.55
CA LEU A 434 17.65 -14.95 9.21
C LEU A 434 16.31 -15.17 8.48
N MET A 435 15.17 -15.18 9.18
CA MET A 435 13.86 -15.14 8.53
C MET A 435 13.63 -13.80 7.83
N PHE A 436 14.12 -12.71 8.40
CA PHE A 436 14.05 -11.35 7.84
C PHE A 436 15.17 -11.05 6.84
N ASP A 437 16.42 -11.43 7.11
CA ASP A 437 17.58 -11.19 6.25
C ASP A 437 17.60 -12.10 5.01
N LYS A 438 16.63 -11.90 4.10
CA LYS A 438 16.47 -12.67 2.86
C LYS A 438 17.51 -12.36 1.78
N SER A 439 18.36 -11.36 1.99
CA SER A 439 19.50 -11.07 1.12
C SER A 439 20.83 -11.59 1.65
N GLU A 440 20.84 -12.24 2.83
CA GLU A 440 22.03 -12.80 3.49
C GLU A 440 23.15 -11.76 3.71
N GLN A 441 22.77 -10.51 4.00
CA GLN A 441 23.71 -9.39 4.15
C GLN A 441 24.14 -9.12 5.61
N GLY A 442 23.69 -9.96 6.54
CA GLY A 442 23.81 -9.78 7.99
C GLY A 442 22.98 -8.62 8.53
N ARG A 443 22.04 -8.09 7.74
CA ARG A 443 21.36 -6.80 7.94
C ARG A 443 20.02 -6.75 7.22
N ILE A 444 18.96 -6.45 7.96
CA ILE A 444 17.59 -6.38 7.44
C ILE A 444 17.33 -4.99 6.85
N ASN A 445 16.93 -4.91 5.59
CA ASN A 445 16.45 -3.67 4.97
C ASN A 445 14.91 -3.50 5.13
N PHE A 446 14.40 -2.29 4.91
CA PHE A 446 12.98 -1.99 5.15
C PHE A 446 12.02 -2.83 4.28
N ARG A 447 12.39 -3.17 3.04
CA ARG A 447 11.56 -3.99 2.13
C ARG A 447 11.41 -5.42 2.64
N GLU A 448 12.51 -6.00 3.13
CA GLU A 448 12.52 -7.31 3.79
C GLU A 448 11.66 -7.32 5.05
N PHE A 449 11.83 -6.31 5.91
CA PHE A 449 11.05 -6.13 7.13
C PHE A 449 9.54 -6.10 6.86
N VAL A 450 9.11 -5.29 5.89
CA VAL A 450 7.70 -5.19 5.48
C VAL A 450 7.16 -6.49 4.92
N ALA A 451 7.94 -7.22 4.11
CA ALA A 451 7.48 -8.46 3.49
C ALA A 451 7.33 -9.60 4.49
N VAL A 452 8.24 -9.74 5.45
CA VAL A 452 8.09 -10.75 6.51
C VAL A 452 6.95 -10.39 7.46
N LEU A 453 6.77 -9.12 7.83
CA LEU A 453 5.57 -8.72 8.59
C LEU A 453 4.28 -9.00 7.82
N GLY A 454 4.23 -8.67 6.52
CA GLY A 454 3.07 -8.91 5.65
C GLY A 454 2.75 -10.39 5.45
N PHE A 455 3.78 -11.22 5.31
CA PHE A 455 3.67 -12.67 5.28
C PHE A 455 3.03 -13.18 6.59
N LEU A 456 3.60 -12.80 7.73
CA LEU A 456 3.12 -13.26 9.03
C LEU A 456 1.71 -12.76 9.34
N SER A 457 1.35 -11.53 8.98
CA SER A 457 -0.02 -11.02 9.15
C SER A 457 -1.07 -11.65 8.23
N SER A 458 -0.65 -12.29 7.12
CA SER A 458 -1.56 -12.91 6.15
C SER A 458 -1.74 -14.43 6.33
N HIS A 459 -0.94 -15.08 7.18
CA HIS A 459 -1.03 -16.52 7.41
C HIS A 459 -2.05 -16.89 8.49
N SER A 460 -3.08 -17.65 8.10
CA SER A 460 -4.09 -18.19 9.02
C SER A 460 -3.46 -19.03 10.14
N GLU A 461 -2.43 -19.82 9.82
CA GLU A 461 -1.71 -20.62 10.81
C GLU A 461 -0.94 -19.76 11.81
N PHE A 462 -0.47 -18.58 11.41
CA PHE A 462 0.14 -17.63 12.34
C PHE A 462 -0.92 -16.97 13.24
N ALA A 463 -2.09 -16.60 12.70
CA ALA A 463 -3.21 -16.13 13.50
C ALA A 463 -3.74 -17.20 14.47
N ASN A 464 -3.80 -18.46 14.04
CA ASN A 464 -4.16 -19.62 14.86
C ASN A 464 -3.11 -19.88 15.95
N LEU A 465 -1.81 -19.83 15.63
CA LEU A 465 -0.72 -19.86 16.62
C LEU A 465 -0.97 -18.83 17.72
N ILE A 466 -1.18 -17.58 17.33
CA ILE A 466 -1.33 -16.48 18.30
C ILE A 466 -2.59 -16.70 19.15
N LYS A 467 -3.68 -17.15 18.53
CA LYS A 467 -4.93 -17.47 19.22
C LYS A 467 -4.74 -18.61 20.23
N SER A 468 -4.08 -19.70 19.84
CA SER A 468 -3.79 -20.81 20.76
C SER A 468 -2.74 -20.46 21.81
N ALA A 469 -1.81 -19.54 21.53
CA ALA A 469 -0.88 -19.01 22.52
C ALA A 469 -1.59 -18.11 23.54
N PHE A 470 -2.59 -17.34 23.11
CA PHE A 470 -3.49 -16.59 24.00
C PHE A 470 -4.34 -17.53 24.86
N GLU A 471 -5.04 -18.49 24.25
CA GLU A 471 -5.85 -19.52 24.93
C GLU A 471 -5.02 -20.38 25.90
N ALA A 472 -3.74 -20.64 25.62
CA ALA A 472 -2.83 -21.33 26.52
C ALA A 472 -2.32 -20.47 27.69
N CYS A 473 -2.44 -19.14 27.59
CA CYS A 473 -2.12 -18.20 28.67
C CYS A 473 -3.35 -17.85 29.52
N ASP A 474 -4.52 -17.73 28.91
CA ASP A 474 -5.83 -17.51 29.55
C ASP A 474 -6.22 -18.77 30.35
N SER A 475 -5.80 -18.77 31.62
CA SER A 475 -5.99 -19.90 32.53
C SER A 475 -7.42 -19.97 33.06
N HIS A 476 -8.17 -18.87 32.95
CA HIS A 476 -9.54 -18.73 33.41
C HIS A 476 -10.57 -18.85 32.27
N ASN A 477 -10.10 -18.82 31.02
CA ASN A 477 -10.88 -18.89 29.79
C ASN A 477 -11.96 -17.79 29.73
N ASP A 478 -11.63 -16.61 30.26
CA ASP A 478 -12.55 -15.46 30.36
C ASP A 478 -12.49 -14.51 29.15
N GLY A 479 -11.58 -14.79 28.20
CA GLY A 479 -11.37 -14.01 26.99
C GLY A 479 -10.40 -12.84 27.17
N THR A 480 -9.78 -12.72 28.35
CA THR A 480 -8.82 -11.69 28.70
C THR A 480 -7.58 -12.27 29.38
N LEU A 481 -6.45 -11.56 29.31
CA LEU A 481 -5.26 -11.95 30.07
C LEU A 481 -5.08 -11.04 31.28
N SER A 482 -5.16 -11.62 32.48
CA SER A 482 -4.77 -10.92 33.70
C SER A 482 -3.24 -10.77 33.81
N GLN A 483 -2.79 -9.77 34.58
CA GLN A 483 -1.36 -9.54 34.85
C GLN A 483 -0.67 -10.78 35.45
N GLN A 484 -1.40 -11.59 36.23
CA GLN A 484 -0.88 -12.76 36.93
C GLN A 484 -0.76 -13.97 36.00
N GLU A 485 -1.71 -14.16 35.10
CA GLU A 485 -1.66 -15.21 34.06
C GLU A 485 -0.56 -14.95 33.05
N LEU A 486 -0.38 -13.70 32.63
CA LEU A 486 0.71 -13.30 31.76
C LEU A 486 2.07 -13.50 32.46
N GLU A 487 2.22 -13.10 33.73
CA GLU A 487 3.45 -13.37 34.50
C GLU A 487 3.72 -14.87 34.65
N LYS A 488 2.70 -15.66 35.00
CA LYS A 488 2.79 -17.12 35.19
C LYS A 488 3.15 -17.84 33.89
N SER A 489 2.56 -17.43 32.77
CA SER A 489 2.81 -18.01 31.45
C SER A 489 4.19 -17.63 30.92
N LEU A 490 4.61 -16.37 31.06
CA LEU A 490 5.97 -15.93 30.70
C LEU A 490 7.05 -16.66 31.51
N ARG A 491 6.86 -16.86 32.83
CA ARG A 491 7.76 -17.69 33.65
C ARG A 491 7.82 -19.16 33.22
N ARG A 492 6.68 -19.70 32.79
CA ARG A 492 6.56 -21.11 32.41
C ARG A 492 7.22 -21.40 31.06
N VAL A 493 7.23 -20.42 30.16
CA VAL A 493 7.88 -20.50 28.85
C VAL A 493 9.36 -20.07 28.92
N PHE A 494 9.71 -19.12 29.78
CA PHE A 494 11.08 -18.62 29.95
C PHE A 494 11.54 -18.69 31.42
N PRO A 495 12.00 -19.86 31.90
CA PRO A 495 12.47 -20.03 33.28
C PRO A 495 13.66 -19.15 33.66
N GLU A 496 14.46 -18.77 32.66
CA GLU A 496 15.71 -18.00 32.84
C GLU A 496 15.48 -16.50 33.02
N ILE A 497 14.28 -15.97 32.72
CA ILE A 497 13.99 -14.54 32.88
C ILE A 497 13.64 -14.25 34.36
N PRO A 498 14.40 -13.38 35.06
CA PRO A 498 14.18 -13.09 36.48
C PRO A 498 12.79 -12.50 36.76
N LYS A 499 12.29 -12.72 37.98
CA LYS A 499 10.98 -12.22 38.44
C LYS A 499 10.79 -10.72 38.20
N SER A 500 11.83 -9.94 38.50
CA SER A 500 11.90 -8.49 38.32
C SER A 500 11.79 -8.07 36.85
N GLN A 501 12.42 -8.79 35.92
CA GLN A 501 12.43 -8.43 34.50
C GLN A 501 11.08 -8.71 33.84
N VAL A 502 10.42 -9.83 34.16
CA VAL A 502 9.02 -10.10 33.74
C VAL A 502 8.09 -8.98 34.23
N GLN A 503 8.24 -8.54 35.48
CA GLN A 503 7.43 -7.46 36.03
C GLN A 503 7.77 -6.08 35.44
N GLN A 504 9.02 -5.81 35.04
CA GLN A 504 9.39 -4.60 34.28
C GLN A 504 8.81 -4.60 32.86
N ILE A 505 8.83 -5.73 32.16
CA ILE A 505 8.19 -5.89 30.84
C ILE A 505 6.69 -5.57 30.92
N ILE A 506 6.04 -6.00 32.01
CA ILE A 506 4.62 -5.74 32.28
C ILE A 506 4.37 -4.27 32.67
N CYS A 507 5.19 -3.68 33.55
CA CYS A 507 4.98 -2.32 34.07
C CYS A 507 5.40 -1.18 33.12
N SER A 508 6.25 -1.45 32.13
CA SER A 508 6.83 -0.44 31.23
C SER A 508 5.94 -0.02 30.04
N ARG A 509 4.79 -0.66 29.84
CA ARG A 509 3.91 -0.48 28.66
C ARG A 509 2.46 -0.12 29.00
N ASP A 510 2.25 0.73 30.01
CA ASP A 510 0.94 1.28 30.43
C ASP A 510 -0.18 0.27 30.79
N MET A 511 0.14 -1.01 30.96
CA MET A 511 -0.78 -2.05 31.44
C MET A 511 -1.18 -1.89 32.93
N ARG A 512 -1.03 -0.69 33.50
CA ARG A 512 -1.57 -0.29 34.82
C ARG A 512 -2.97 0.34 34.71
N CYS A 513 -3.39 0.75 33.52
CA CYS A 513 -4.72 1.35 33.29
C CYS A 513 -5.75 0.36 32.74
N LEU A 514 -5.32 -0.85 32.38
CA LEU A 514 -6.17 -1.95 31.90
C LEU A 514 -6.04 -3.10 32.90
N SER A 515 -7.13 -3.44 33.60
CA SER A 515 -7.16 -4.54 34.58
C SER A 515 -7.13 -5.93 33.92
N GLN A 516 -7.48 -5.99 32.65
CA GLN A 516 -7.62 -7.16 31.79
C GLN A 516 -7.19 -6.75 30.38
N ILE A 517 -6.49 -7.63 29.66
CA ILE A 517 -6.06 -7.38 28.27
C ILE A 517 -6.97 -8.17 27.32
N GLU A 518 -7.75 -7.48 26.49
CA GLU A 518 -8.62 -8.13 25.50
C GLU A 518 -7.83 -8.69 24.31
N TYR A 519 -8.38 -9.71 23.62
CA TYR A 519 -7.79 -10.30 22.41
C TYR A 519 -7.42 -9.27 21.32
N VAL A 520 -8.21 -8.19 21.18
CA VAL A 520 -7.95 -7.12 20.19
C VAL A 520 -6.76 -6.24 20.59
N GLU A 521 -6.56 -5.99 21.89
CA GLU A 521 -5.39 -5.27 22.39
C GLU A 521 -4.12 -6.14 22.34
N TYR A 522 -4.26 -7.44 22.65
CA TYR A 522 -3.23 -8.44 22.40
C TYR A 522 -2.81 -8.45 20.92
N MET A 523 -3.76 -8.36 19.99
CA MET A 523 -3.50 -8.23 18.55
C MET A 523 -2.73 -6.94 18.18
N ILE A 524 -3.07 -5.79 18.79
CA ILE A 524 -2.37 -4.52 18.57
C ILE A 524 -0.93 -4.54 19.15
N LEU A 525 -0.68 -5.35 20.18
CA LEU A 525 0.65 -5.58 20.74
C LEU A 525 1.54 -6.45 19.84
N LEU A 526 0.97 -7.29 18.96
CA LEU A 526 1.72 -8.28 18.18
C LEU A 526 2.83 -7.72 17.29
N PRO A 527 2.72 -6.58 16.58
CA PRO A 527 3.85 -6.09 15.79
C PRO A 527 5.11 -5.78 16.61
N LYS A 528 5.00 -5.64 17.94
CA LYS A 528 6.11 -5.57 18.90
C LYS A 528 6.41 -6.88 19.65
N GLN A 529 5.49 -7.85 19.59
CA GLN A 529 5.62 -9.16 20.24
C GLN A 529 5.82 -10.30 19.23
N LEU A 530 5.81 -10.04 17.92
CA LEU A 530 5.83 -11.06 16.88
C LEU A 530 7.06 -11.95 17.03
N CYS A 531 8.20 -11.33 17.32
CA CYS A 531 9.45 -12.04 17.63
C CYS A 531 9.46 -12.76 18.99
N ARG A 532 8.62 -12.36 19.95
CA ARG A 532 8.43 -13.05 21.24
C ARG A 532 7.40 -14.18 21.16
N VAL A 533 6.36 -14.06 20.33
CA VAL A 533 5.38 -15.13 20.05
C VAL A 533 6.01 -16.23 19.19
N PHE A 534 6.94 -15.87 18.31
CA PHE A 534 7.80 -16.86 17.65
C PHE A 534 8.65 -17.68 18.63
N CYS A 535 9.09 -17.09 19.77
CA CYS A 535 9.69 -17.85 20.88
C CYS A 535 8.66 -18.69 21.68
N GLN A 536 7.36 -18.46 21.51
CA GLN A 536 6.31 -18.91 22.44
C GLN A 536 5.54 -20.16 21.97
N TYR A 537 6.02 -20.86 20.93
CA TYR A 537 5.36 -22.08 20.43
C TYR A 537 5.73 -23.33 21.24
N GLN A 538 5.45 -23.31 22.55
CA GLN A 538 5.54 -24.50 23.40
C GLN A 538 4.33 -24.64 24.35
N LYS A 539 3.13 -24.81 23.76
CA LYS A 539 2.18 -25.89 24.10
C LYS A 539 0.87 -25.77 23.31
N VAL A 540 0.86 -26.37 22.12
CA VAL A 540 -0.33 -26.99 21.56
C VAL A 540 0.04 -28.44 21.27
N VAL A 541 -0.93 -29.36 21.40
CA VAL A 541 -0.77 -30.83 21.35
C VAL A 541 -0.04 -31.46 22.55
N CYS A 542 -0.78 -31.61 23.64
CA CYS A 542 -0.79 -32.84 24.45
C CYS A 542 -2.24 -33.20 24.79
N VAL A 543 -3.03 -33.53 23.76
CA VAL A 543 -4.25 -34.33 23.91
C VAL A 543 -4.37 -35.22 22.67
N GLU A 544 -3.89 -36.47 22.76
CA GLU A 544 -4.50 -37.57 22.02
C GLU A 544 -5.59 -38.16 22.92
N VAL A 545 -6.74 -38.54 22.35
CA VAL A 545 -7.91 -38.99 23.11
C VAL A 545 -8.23 -40.46 22.79
N MET A 546 -8.73 -41.17 23.82
CA MET A 546 -9.58 -42.37 23.77
C MET A 546 -8.88 -43.75 23.71
N PRO A 547 -9.56 -44.86 24.15
CA PRO A 547 -10.96 -44.95 24.60
C PRO A 547 -11.22 -45.52 26.02
N THR A 548 -12.49 -45.42 26.45
CA THR A 548 -13.09 -46.12 27.61
C THR A 548 -13.45 -47.58 27.25
N PRO A 549 -13.67 -48.51 28.21
CA PRO A 549 -14.97 -48.66 28.93
C PRO A 549 -14.82 -49.20 30.39
N PHE A 550 -15.83 -49.55 31.22
CA PHE A 550 -17.29 -49.77 31.07
C PHE A 550 -18.07 -49.38 32.37
N MET A 551 -19.39 -49.18 32.24
CA MET A 551 -20.48 -48.88 33.21
C MET A 551 -20.69 -49.93 34.37
N PRO A 552 -21.64 -49.80 35.37
CA PRO A 552 -22.92 -49.02 35.33
C PRO A 552 -23.54 -48.42 36.65
N LEU A 553 -24.72 -47.77 36.49
CA LEU A 553 -25.77 -47.42 37.51
C LEU A 553 -25.44 -46.29 38.53
N LEU A 554 -26.37 -45.43 39.02
CA LEU A 554 -27.85 -45.32 38.89
C LEU A 554 -28.34 -43.89 39.27
N ASN A 555 -29.44 -43.41 38.65
CA ASN A 555 -30.45 -42.44 39.18
C ASN A 555 -30.03 -41.04 39.69
N THR A 556 -30.78 -39.92 39.61
CA THR A 556 -31.97 -39.37 38.91
C THR A 556 -32.34 -38.07 39.67
N ALA A 557 -33.05 -37.15 39.00
CA ALA A 557 -34.06 -36.23 39.56
C ALA A 557 -33.65 -34.83 40.14
N TYR A 558 -34.33 -33.79 39.60
CA TYR A 558 -34.94 -32.63 40.30
C TYR A 558 -33.99 -31.53 40.89
N TYR A 559 -34.33 -30.24 41.03
CA TYR A 559 -35.39 -29.33 40.52
C TYR A 559 -34.99 -27.85 40.86
N ASP A 560 -35.66 -26.83 40.28
CA ASP A 560 -35.85 -25.40 40.69
C ASP A 560 -34.73 -24.44 41.20
N ASP A 561 -34.68 -23.27 40.53
CA ASP A 561 -34.85 -21.84 40.96
C ASP A 561 -35.22 -21.50 42.45
N PRO A 562 -35.33 -20.23 42.91
CA PRO A 562 -34.53 -18.98 42.70
C PRO A 562 -34.15 -18.19 44.00
N GLY A 563 -33.23 -17.22 43.88
CA GLY A 563 -33.42 -15.85 44.45
C GLY A 563 -33.00 -15.49 45.89
N ILE A 564 -33.24 -14.21 46.26
CA ILE A 564 -32.97 -13.49 47.54
C ILE A 564 -31.47 -13.15 47.75
N HIS A 565 -30.92 -11.94 47.53
CA HIS A 565 -31.32 -10.51 47.65
C HIS A 565 -31.27 -9.90 49.08
N VAL A 566 -30.79 -8.65 49.17
CA VAL A 566 -30.70 -7.73 50.35
C VAL A 566 -29.51 -7.99 51.31
N GLY A 567 -28.69 -7.01 51.72
CA GLY A 567 -28.53 -5.60 51.29
C GLY A 567 -28.14 -4.64 52.43
N LEU A 568 -27.69 -3.42 52.07
CA LEU A 568 -27.66 -2.19 52.91
C LEU A 568 -26.60 -2.17 54.06
N ARG A 569 -25.98 -1.05 54.48
CA ARG A 569 -25.94 0.36 53.98
C ARG A 569 -24.78 1.14 54.65
N ASN A 570 -24.56 2.36 54.14
CA ASN A 570 -23.95 3.55 54.77
C ASN A 570 -22.41 3.65 54.92
N PRO A 571 -21.77 4.59 54.19
CA PRO A 571 -20.52 5.21 54.61
C PRO A 571 -20.78 6.40 55.58
N THR A 572 -19.76 6.79 56.35
CA THR A 572 -19.83 7.92 57.28
C THR A 572 -18.61 8.85 57.14
N GLN A 573 -18.88 10.16 57.16
CA GLN A 573 -17.97 11.26 57.54
C GLN A 573 -16.76 11.50 56.62
N ASN A 574 -16.73 12.60 55.84
CA ASN A 574 -16.57 14.03 56.20
C ASN A 574 -15.12 14.48 56.02
N CYS A 575 -14.87 15.35 55.03
CA CYS A 575 -14.42 16.72 55.27
C CYS A 575 -14.33 17.53 53.96
N ASN A 576 -14.97 18.71 53.94
CA ASN A 576 -14.48 20.04 53.52
C ASN A 576 -13.23 20.11 52.60
N HIS A 577 -13.05 21.02 51.63
CA HIS A 577 -13.76 22.20 51.08
C HIS A 577 -12.96 22.60 49.80
N GLN A 578 -13.41 23.31 48.77
CA GLN A 578 -14.64 23.97 48.27
C GLN A 578 -14.53 23.96 46.71
N GLY A 579 -15.48 24.35 45.85
CA GLY A 579 -16.79 25.01 46.01
C GLY A 579 -16.98 26.15 44.99
N VAL A 580 -17.38 25.86 43.74
CA VAL A 580 -18.23 26.71 42.86
C VAL A 580 -19.01 25.77 41.92
N GLN A 581 -20.30 26.05 41.67
CA GLN A 581 -21.24 25.20 40.92
C GLN A 581 -21.85 25.97 39.69
N PRO A 582 -22.80 25.44 38.88
CA PRO A 582 -22.62 25.42 37.42
C PRO A 582 -23.81 25.97 36.61
N ARG A 583 -23.83 25.71 35.29
CA ARG A 583 -25.03 25.52 34.44
C ARG A 583 -24.69 24.39 33.46
N GLU A 584 -25.38 23.25 33.42
CA GLU A 584 -26.72 23.01 32.86
C GLU A 584 -26.85 23.45 31.39
N THR A 585 -27.24 22.61 30.42
CA THR A 585 -28.46 21.76 30.43
C THR A 585 -28.33 20.48 29.57
N ARG A 586 -29.27 19.53 29.76
CA ARG A 586 -29.41 18.28 28.98
C ARG A 586 -30.07 18.49 27.62
N CYS A 587 -29.82 17.57 26.68
CA CYS A 587 -30.70 17.29 25.54
C CYS A 587 -31.46 15.98 25.74
N SER A 588 -32.72 15.91 25.27
CA SER A 588 -33.46 14.66 25.13
C SER A 588 -34.57 14.74 24.06
N ASN A 589 -34.44 13.89 23.04
CA ASN A 589 -35.47 13.17 22.27
C ASN A 589 -36.42 13.87 21.25
N VAL A 590 -36.21 13.54 19.96
CA VAL A 590 -37.09 12.88 18.93
C VAL A 590 -38.63 13.07 18.94
N PRO A 591 -39.38 12.82 17.82
CA PRO A 591 -39.30 13.24 16.40
C PRO A 591 -40.60 13.94 15.88
N PHE A 592 -40.66 14.36 14.60
CA PHE A 592 -41.71 14.05 13.56
C PHE A 592 -41.73 15.05 12.37
N LEU A 593 -42.05 14.53 11.18
CA LEU A 593 -42.54 15.23 9.97
C LEU A 593 -44.09 15.34 10.03
N PRO A 594 -44.82 16.04 9.12
CA PRO A 594 -44.39 16.80 7.92
C PRO A 594 -45.00 18.23 7.76
N GLN A 595 -44.41 19.03 6.87
CA GLN A 595 -45.10 19.74 5.77
C GLN A 595 -44.09 20.24 4.73
#